data_AF-A0A8J2J6H8-F1
#
_entry.id   AF-A0A8J2J6H8-F1
#
_cell.length_a   1.000
_cell.length_b   1.000
_cell.length_c   1.000
_cell.angle_alpha   90.00
_cell.angle_beta   90.00
_cell.angle_gamma   90.00
#
_symmetry.space_group_name_H-M   'P 1'
#
loop_
_entity.id
_entity.type
_entity.pdbx_description
1 polymer ?
#
loop_
_entity_poly.entity_id
_entity_poly.type
_entity_poly.pdbx_seq_one_letter_code
_entity_poly.pdbx_strand_id
1 'polypeptide(L)'
;MCYAINNTEHIAGEMTQISKRLGTEKIINELEKVTGTQVDRCQRTLNLFLKEAYSNIANSTHNLIEKLGNQMCPAVCSLLQEDIAAINEKRSKLCEYLEKSLDILKYKTLAECFNKIFAVIWEKTCSALKYVTLENVGKRLPEAYFQKIQRIMEELHNTFFRDGMTAAGSVGYHNTDFQEVEALTKIHGASTADLMLMYANERLQQQRAMNTEIVEHGVLTFRTAYCEENEILHVEILNCRDLKSCDSDGFNDPYVKLHMIPRERYPNIKKKTPAERKTLFPLFDKTFTFPLTHQEKHQGGIIRFVVKDYDLFGKNDFIGEAFQSLESIRLKSLDTELQVLPQISIILSKPDKELETVLQSLERRVWDPLALQFARKERAKQAQ
;
A
#
# COMPACT_ATOMS: atom_id res chain seq x y z
N MET A 1 -31.49 22.74 -0.43
CA MET A 1 -31.21 21.43 0.21
C MET A 1 -30.71 21.57 1.64
N CYS A 2 -29.71 22.42 1.94
CA CYS A 2 -29.24 22.63 3.32
C CYS A 2 -30.37 22.96 4.32
N TYR A 3 -31.27 23.88 3.95
CA TYR A 3 -32.45 24.18 4.77
C TYR A 3 -33.38 22.98 4.95
N ALA A 4 -33.56 22.14 3.93
CA ALA A 4 -34.39 20.94 4.03
C ALA A 4 -33.76 19.90 4.98
N ILE A 5 -32.43 19.72 4.91
CA ILE A 5 -31.66 18.83 5.79
C ILE A 5 -31.71 19.34 7.24
N ASN A 6 -31.51 20.64 7.47
CA ASN A 6 -31.64 21.21 8.81
C ASN A 6 -33.06 21.06 9.35
N ASN A 7 -34.08 21.23 8.52
CA ASN A 7 -35.47 21.07 8.92
C ASN A 7 -35.77 19.61 9.30
N THR A 8 -35.30 18.63 8.53
CA THR A 8 -35.52 17.21 8.87
C THR A 8 -34.78 16.81 10.14
N GLU A 9 -33.56 17.30 10.36
CA GLU A 9 -32.82 17.07 11.62
C GLU A 9 -33.49 17.79 12.81
N HIS A 10 -33.98 19.02 12.61
CA HIS A 10 -34.76 19.73 13.64
C HIS A 10 -36.04 18.96 14.00
N ILE A 11 -36.75 18.40 13.02
CA ILE A 11 -37.92 17.54 13.25
C ILE A 11 -37.51 16.28 14.03
N ALA A 12 -36.35 15.68 13.74
CA ALA A 12 -35.83 14.54 14.51
C ALA A 12 -35.55 14.91 15.98
N GLY A 13 -34.93 16.08 16.22
CA GLY A 13 -34.69 16.60 17.56
C GLY A 13 -36.00 16.86 18.33
N GLU A 14 -36.98 17.48 17.68
CA GLU A 14 -38.30 17.74 18.26
C GLU A 14 -39.08 16.45 18.54
N MET A 15 -38.94 15.39 17.75
CA MET A 15 -39.58 14.09 18.02
C MET A 15 -39.13 13.49 19.36
N THR A 16 -37.86 13.69 19.73
CA THR A 16 -37.35 13.28 21.05
C THR A 16 -38.03 14.06 22.18
N GLN A 17 -38.33 15.35 21.97
CA GLN A 17 -39.05 16.19 22.92
C GLN A 17 -40.55 15.88 22.95
N ILE A 18 -41.16 15.54 21.82
CA ILE A 18 -42.57 15.13 21.71
C ILE A 18 -42.82 13.85 22.50
N SER A 19 -41.93 12.87 22.43
CA SER A 19 -42.01 11.66 23.27
C SER A 19 -42.05 12.00 24.77
N LYS A 20 -41.16 12.90 25.22
CA LYS A 20 -41.12 13.38 26.61
C LYS A 20 -42.39 14.17 26.99
N ARG A 21 -42.87 15.05 26.10
CA ARG A 21 -44.05 15.90 26.33
C ARG A 21 -45.36 15.13 26.35
N LEU A 22 -45.48 14.09 25.53
CA LEU A 22 -46.60 13.16 25.56
C LEU A 22 -46.64 12.36 26.88
N GLY A 23 -45.58 12.45 27.70
CA GLY A 23 -45.51 11.74 28.97
C GLY A 23 -45.58 10.24 28.75
N THR A 24 -45.01 9.72 27.66
CA THR A 24 -45.07 8.30 27.29
C THR A 24 -44.62 7.41 28.44
N GLU A 25 -43.56 7.81 29.17
CA GLU A 25 -43.11 7.13 30.40
C GLU A 25 -44.15 7.18 31.54
N LYS A 26 -44.85 8.30 31.73
CA LYS A 26 -45.93 8.40 32.74
C LYS A 26 -47.14 7.56 32.35
N ILE A 27 -47.50 7.55 31.07
CA ILE A 27 -48.58 6.74 30.53
C ILE A 27 -48.26 5.25 30.68
N ILE A 28 -47.02 4.84 30.38
CA ILE A 28 -46.54 3.47 30.59
C ILE A 28 -46.57 3.10 32.09
N ASN A 29 -46.04 3.96 32.97
CA ASN A 29 -46.01 3.71 34.42
C ASN A 29 -47.42 3.66 35.06
N GLU A 30 -48.39 4.43 34.57
CA GLU A 30 -49.77 4.35 35.04
C GLU A 30 -50.51 3.14 34.48
N LEU A 31 -50.21 2.73 33.24
CA LEU A 31 -50.77 1.53 32.63
C LEU A 31 -50.27 0.25 33.33
N GLU A 32 -48.98 0.20 33.73
CA GLU A 32 -48.38 -0.92 34.49
C GLU A 32 -49.13 -1.22 35.80
N LYS A 33 -49.72 -0.20 36.44
CA LYS A 33 -50.50 -0.36 37.67
C LYS A 33 -51.86 -1.04 37.47
N VAL A 34 -52.38 -1.09 36.24
CA VAL A 34 -53.78 -1.49 35.98
C VAL A 34 -53.90 -2.87 35.31
N THR A 35 -52.95 -3.32 34.47
CA THR A 35 -53.09 -4.60 33.73
C THR A 35 -51.76 -5.27 33.29
N GLY A 36 -51.22 -6.22 34.06
CA GLY A 36 -49.85 -6.74 33.89
C GLY A 36 -49.43 -7.41 32.55
N THR A 37 -50.34 -7.76 31.61
CA THR A 37 -49.97 -8.43 30.34
C THR A 37 -50.30 -7.66 29.05
N GLN A 38 -51.24 -6.71 29.10
CA GLN A 38 -51.58 -5.85 27.95
C GLN A 38 -50.69 -4.61 27.87
N VAL A 39 -50.10 -4.22 29.00
CA VAL A 39 -49.20 -3.07 29.11
C VAL A 39 -47.88 -3.30 28.38
N ASP A 40 -47.28 -4.48 28.56
CA ASP A 40 -46.09 -4.91 27.81
C ASP A 40 -46.29 -4.82 26.29
N ARG A 41 -47.48 -5.23 25.81
CA ARG A 41 -47.82 -5.14 24.38
C ARG A 41 -47.96 -3.69 23.93
N CYS A 42 -48.68 -2.87 24.69
CA CYS A 42 -48.86 -1.46 24.39
C CYS A 42 -47.53 -0.69 24.39
N GLN A 43 -46.67 -0.93 25.39
CA GLN A 43 -45.33 -0.35 25.49
C GLN A 43 -44.44 -0.75 24.32
N ARG A 44 -44.42 -2.03 23.93
CA ARG A 44 -43.69 -2.50 22.75
C ARG A 44 -44.19 -1.83 21.47
N THR A 45 -45.50 -1.76 21.27
CA THR A 45 -46.10 -1.11 20.10
C THR A 45 -45.77 0.38 20.03
N LEU A 46 -45.87 1.11 21.15
CA LEU A 46 -45.54 2.53 21.22
C LEU A 46 -44.05 2.79 20.94
N ASN A 47 -43.16 1.98 21.53
CA ASN A 47 -41.72 2.07 21.28
C ASN A 47 -41.36 1.73 19.83
N LEU A 48 -42.05 0.75 19.21
CA LEU A 48 -41.89 0.44 17.80
C LEU A 48 -42.33 1.61 16.92
N PHE A 49 -43.49 2.23 17.17
CA PHE A 49 -43.95 3.40 16.42
C PHE A 49 -42.99 4.59 16.53
N LEU A 50 -42.49 4.89 17.74
CA LEU A 50 -41.51 5.95 17.94
C LEU A 50 -40.19 5.65 17.22
N LYS A 51 -39.70 4.42 17.31
CA LYS A 51 -38.48 3.99 16.62
C LYS A 51 -38.64 4.05 15.10
N GLU A 52 -39.79 3.63 14.57
CA GLU A 52 -40.09 3.67 13.14
C GLU A 52 -40.21 5.11 12.64
N ALA A 53 -40.89 5.99 13.38
CA ALA A 53 -40.96 7.41 13.04
C ALA A 53 -39.59 8.08 13.05
N TYR A 54 -38.74 7.79 14.06
CA TYR A 54 -37.37 8.28 14.12
C TYR A 54 -36.52 7.75 12.96
N SER A 55 -36.63 6.46 12.66
CA SER A 55 -35.93 5.84 11.53
C SER A 55 -36.37 6.45 10.20
N ASN A 56 -37.65 6.76 10.02
CA ASN A 56 -38.17 7.37 8.80
C ASN A 56 -37.61 8.78 8.58
N ILE A 57 -37.50 9.59 9.64
CA ILE A 57 -36.92 10.93 9.56
C ILE A 57 -35.41 10.85 9.32
N ALA A 58 -34.71 9.94 10.00
CA ALA A 58 -33.29 9.69 9.77
C ALA A 58 -33.01 9.24 8.33
N ASN A 59 -33.82 8.32 7.79
CA ASN A 59 -33.75 7.86 6.40
C ASN A 59 -34.04 9.00 5.40
N SER A 60 -35.03 9.84 5.70
CA SER A 60 -35.34 11.02 4.88
C SER A 60 -34.17 12.00 4.84
N THR A 61 -33.55 12.25 6.01
CA THR A 61 -32.36 13.10 6.13
C THR A 61 -31.19 12.51 5.34
N HIS A 62 -30.91 11.21 5.49
CA HIS A 62 -29.88 10.51 4.72
C HIS A 62 -30.12 10.59 3.22
N ASN A 63 -31.35 10.39 2.74
CA ASN A 63 -31.70 10.50 1.32
C ASN A 63 -31.45 11.91 0.75
N LEU A 64 -31.72 12.97 1.52
CA LEU A 64 -31.43 14.34 1.12
C LEU A 64 -29.93 14.61 1.06
N ILE A 65 -29.15 14.03 1.98
CA ILE A 65 -27.69 14.13 2.00
C ILE A 65 -27.09 13.38 0.81
N GLU A 66 -27.53 12.15 0.54
CA GLU A 66 -27.13 11.38 -0.65
C GLU A 66 -27.46 12.13 -1.94
N LYS A 67 -28.66 12.72 -2.03
CA LYS A 67 -29.06 13.52 -3.21
C LYS A 67 -28.15 14.73 -3.40
N LEU A 68 -27.74 15.40 -2.32
CA LEU A 68 -26.78 16.50 -2.38
C LEU A 68 -25.42 16.02 -2.90
N GLY A 69 -24.88 14.93 -2.33
CA GLY A 69 -23.60 14.35 -2.77
C GLY A 69 -23.62 13.93 -4.25
N ASN A 70 -24.70 13.27 -4.68
CA ASN A 70 -24.87 12.84 -6.07
C ASN A 70 -24.98 14.02 -7.05
N GLN A 71 -25.51 15.17 -6.63
CA GLN A 71 -25.54 16.37 -7.46
C GLN A 71 -24.18 17.08 -7.59
N MET A 72 -23.30 16.91 -6.59
CA MET A 72 -21.94 17.44 -6.63
C MET A 72 -21.00 16.55 -7.47
N CYS A 73 -21.29 15.25 -7.58
CA CYS A 73 -20.44 14.26 -8.25
C CYS A 73 -20.06 14.62 -9.71
N PRO A 74 -20.96 15.07 -10.61
CA PRO A 74 -20.57 15.45 -11.96
C PRO A 74 -19.53 16.58 -12.01
N ALA A 75 -19.68 17.59 -11.14
CA ALA A 75 -18.72 18.67 -11.03
C ALA A 75 -17.37 18.17 -10.48
N VAL A 76 -17.39 17.31 -9.47
CA VAL A 76 -16.19 16.67 -8.90
C VAL A 76 -15.43 15.88 -9.96
N CYS A 77 -16.12 15.04 -10.74
CA CYS A 77 -15.51 14.25 -11.82
C CYS A 77 -14.93 15.13 -12.93
N SER A 78 -15.67 16.15 -13.38
CA SER A 78 -15.20 17.07 -14.43
C SER A 78 -13.97 17.85 -14.00
N LEU A 79 -14.00 18.43 -12.79
CA LEU A 79 -12.89 19.20 -12.25
C LEU A 79 -11.66 18.33 -12.00
N LEU A 80 -11.84 17.08 -11.54
CA LEU A 80 -10.74 16.13 -11.39
C LEU A 80 -10.06 15.85 -12.74
N GLN A 81 -10.84 15.63 -13.80
CA GLN A 81 -10.28 15.39 -15.14
C GLN A 81 -9.56 16.63 -15.68
N GLU A 82 -10.11 17.83 -15.48
CA GLU A 82 -9.45 19.09 -15.84
C GLU A 82 -8.15 19.28 -15.07
N ASP A 83 -8.19 19.09 -13.76
CA ASP A 83 -7.02 19.20 -12.89
C ASP A 83 -5.94 18.23 -13.32
N ILE A 84 -6.27 16.99 -13.70
CA ILE A 84 -5.30 16.01 -14.21
C ILE A 84 -4.76 16.39 -15.60
N ALA A 85 -5.58 17.00 -16.47
CA ALA A 85 -5.15 17.44 -17.81
C ALA A 85 -4.28 18.72 -17.80
N ALA A 86 -4.40 19.57 -16.77
CA ALA A 86 -3.77 20.89 -16.74
C ALA A 86 -2.23 20.87 -16.63
N ILE A 87 -1.49 21.35 -17.62
CA ILE A 87 -0.02 21.17 -17.65
C ILE A 87 0.72 21.97 -16.55
N ASN A 88 0.18 23.10 -16.06
CA ASN A 88 0.89 24.05 -15.18
C ASN A 88 0.03 24.69 -14.07
N GLU A 89 -1.09 24.08 -13.67
CA GLU A 89 -1.91 24.65 -12.59
C GLU A 89 -1.25 24.41 -11.22
N LYS A 90 -1.05 25.50 -10.46
CA LYS A 90 -0.41 25.49 -9.14
C LYS A 90 -1.36 25.03 -8.02
N ARG A 91 -2.67 25.04 -8.26
CA ARG A 91 -3.70 24.71 -7.27
C ARG A 91 -4.83 23.97 -7.97
N SER A 92 -5.27 22.87 -7.38
CA SER A 92 -6.40 22.09 -7.87
C SER A 92 -7.70 22.91 -7.84
N LYS A 93 -8.36 23.05 -9.00
CA LYS A 93 -9.69 23.67 -9.12
C LYS A 93 -10.74 22.86 -8.37
N LEU A 94 -10.59 21.53 -8.35
CA LEU A 94 -11.43 20.65 -7.54
C LEU A 94 -11.33 21.03 -6.06
N CYS A 95 -10.11 21.18 -5.52
CA CYS A 95 -9.90 21.57 -4.14
C CYS A 95 -10.53 22.95 -3.85
N GLU A 96 -10.38 23.93 -4.73
CA GLU A 96 -11.02 25.25 -4.56
C GLU A 96 -12.56 25.18 -4.56
N TYR A 97 -13.13 24.35 -5.44
CA TYR A 97 -14.57 24.13 -5.49
C TYR A 97 -15.07 23.46 -4.19
N LEU A 98 -14.35 22.45 -3.70
CA LEU A 98 -14.70 21.75 -2.46
C LEU A 98 -14.53 22.63 -1.24
N GLU A 99 -13.45 23.41 -1.11
CA GLU A 99 -13.27 24.39 -0.04
C GLU A 99 -14.46 25.37 0.03
N LYS A 100 -14.79 26.03 -1.08
CA LYS A 100 -15.93 26.97 -1.15
C LYS A 100 -17.25 26.29 -0.79
N SER A 101 -17.45 25.07 -1.28
CA SER A 101 -18.69 24.32 -1.03
C SER A 101 -18.79 23.90 0.44
N LEU A 102 -17.71 23.42 1.04
CA LEU A 102 -17.63 23.03 2.44
C LEU A 102 -17.80 24.23 3.37
N ASP A 103 -17.23 25.39 3.04
CA ASP A 103 -17.43 26.63 3.81
C ASP A 103 -18.90 27.08 3.81
N ILE A 104 -19.56 27.03 2.64
CA ILE A 104 -20.99 27.33 2.53
C ILE A 104 -21.82 26.34 3.35
N LEU A 105 -21.49 25.05 3.28
CA LEU A 105 -22.19 24.01 4.04
C LEU A 105 -21.99 24.20 5.55
N LYS A 106 -20.77 24.47 6.00
CA LYS A 106 -20.45 24.74 7.40
C LYS A 106 -21.24 25.91 7.98
N TYR A 107 -21.43 26.97 7.21
CA TYR A 107 -22.22 28.14 7.64
C TYR A 107 -23.73 27.90 7.59
N LYS A 108 -24.22 27.11 6.61
CA LYS A 108 -25.66 26.93 6.35
C LYS A 108 -26.26 25.66 6.92
N THR A 109 -25.49 24.80 7.61
CA THR A 109 -25.98 23.53 8.18
C THR A 109 -25.70 23.42 9.67
N LEU A 110 -26.53 22.67 10.37
CA LEU A 110 -26.26 22.30 11.76
C LEU A 110 -24.99 21.44 11.84
N ALA A 111 -24.21 21.56 12.92
CA ALA A 111 -22.93 20.85 13.05
C ALA A 111 -23.06 19.33 12.86
N GLU A 112 -24.13 18.71 13.37
CA GLU A 112 -24.37 17.28 13.20
C GLU A 112 -24.70 16.91 11.75
N CYS A 113 -25.49 17.73 11.05
CA CYS A 113 -25.78 17.54 9.63
C CYS A 113 -24.55 17.77 8.77
N PHE A 114 -23.73 18.77 9.11
CA PHE A 114 -22.48 19.08 8.41
C PHE A 114 -21.58 17.85 8.39
N ASN A 115 -21.42 17.16 9.51
CA ASN A 115 -20.57 15.97 9.62
C ASN A 115 -21.08 14.82 8.73
N LYS A 116 -22.40 14.58 8.72
CA LYS A 116 -23.03 13.57 7.85
C LYS A 116 -22.86 13.93 6.37
N ILE A 117 -23.03 15.21 6.01
CA ILE A 117 -22.82 15.72 4.65
C ILE A 117 -21.35 15.61 4.23
N PHE A 118 -20.44 15.99 5.10
CA PHE A 118 -19.00 15.96 4.89
C PHE A 118 -18.53 14.53 4.58
N ALA A 119 -18.98 13.55 5.36
CA ALA A 119 -18.64 12.14 5.13
C ALA A 119 -19.12 11.65 3.74
N VAL A 120 -20.34 11.97 3.35
CA VAL A 120 -20.88 11.59 2.03
C VAL A 120 -20.13 12.28 0.90
N ILE A 121 -19.81 13.57 1.03
CA ILE A 121 -19.01 14.28 0.01
C ILE A 121 -17.63 13.64 -0.12
N TRP A 122 -16.95 13.35 1.00
CA TRP A 122 -15.65 12.67 0.99
C TRP A 122 -15.72 11.30 0.31
N GLU A 123 -16.73 10.50 0.63
CA GLU A 123 -16.96 9.19 0.00
C GLU A 123 -17.14 9.32 -1.51
N LYS A 124 -18.04 10.21 -1.98
CA LYS A 124 -18.25 10.42 -3.42
C LYS A 124 -16.99 10.94 -4.13
N THR A 125 -16.20 11.80 -3.48
CA THR A 125 -14.93 12.28 -4.03
C THR A 125 -13.91 11.15 -4.16
N CYS A 126 -13.81 10.27 -3.17
CA CYS A 126 -12.92 9.09 -3.23
C CYS A 126 -13.36 8.11 -4.32
N SER A 127 -14.66 7.84 -4.45
CA SER A 127 -15.17 6.96 -5.51
C SER A 127 -14.99 7.57 -6.91
N ALA A 128 -15.13 8.90 -7.06
CA ALA A 128 -14.82 9.60 -8.32
C ALA A 128 -13.33 9.49 -8.67
N LEU A 129 -12.44 9.67 -7.67
CA LEU A 129 -11.01 9.51 -7.83
C LEU A 129 -10.63 8.08 -8.27
N LYS A 130 -11.24 7.07 -7.66
CA LYS A 130 -11.07 5.66 -8.04
C LYS A 130 -11.55 5.40 -9.45
N TYR A 131 -12.75 5.87 -9.79
CA TYR A 131 -13.30 5.72 -11.14
C TYR A 131 -12.35 6.31 -12.19
N VAL A 132 -11.92 7.57 -12.03
CA VAL A 132 -11.01 8.23 -12.96
C VAL A 132 -9.66 7.53 -13.01
N THR A 133 -9.12 7.08 -11.89
CA THR A 133 -7.84 6.35 -11.86
C THR A 133 -7.95 5.03 -12.60
N LEU A 134 -8.93 4.18 -12.28
CA LEU A 134 -9.10 2.85 -12.87
C LEU A 134 -9.38 2.91 -14.38
N GLU A 135 -10.15 3.90 -14.84
CA GLU A 135 -10.40 4.10 -16.27
C GLU A 135 -9.10 4.38 -17.06
N ASN A 136 -8.08 4.87 -16.37
CA ASN A 136 -6.82 5.32 -16.95
C ASN A 136 -5.63 4.38 -16.66
N VAL A 137 -5.72 3.50 -15.66
CA VAL A 137 -4.70 2.48 -15.30
C VAL A 137 -4.41 1.49 -16.44
N GLY A 138 -5.34 1.32 -17.39
CA GLY A 138 -5.14 0.50 -18.61
C GLY A 138 -4.55 1.23 -19.81
N LYS A 139 -4.45 2.56 -19.75
CA LYS A 139 -3.94 3.40 -20.84
C LYS A 139 -2.43 3.59 -20.66
N ARG A 140 -1.68 3.73 -21.77
CA ARG A 140 -0.20 3.94 -21.78
C ARG A 140 0.16 5.34 -21.28
N LEU A 141 -0.14 5.65 -20.03
CA LEU A 141 0.04 6.97 -19.47
C LEU A 141 1.43 7.11 -18.81
N PRO A 142 2.09 8.28 -18.96
CA PRO A 142 3.37 8.54 -18.31
C PRO A 142 3.29 8.53 -16.78
N GLU A 143 4.42 8.29 -16.11
CA GLU A 143 4.55 8.37 -14.64
C GLU A 143 4.07 9.72 -14.08
N ALA A 144 4.36 10.81 -14.81
CA ALA A 144 3.95 12.17 -14.46
C ALA A 144 2.42 12.33 -14.29
N TYR A 145 1.62 11.54 -15.00
CA TYR A 145 0.17 11.53 -14.86
C TYR A 145 -0.24 11.04 -13.47
N PHE A 146 0.32 9.92 -13.02
CA PHE A 146 0.00 9.33 -11.72
C PHE A 146 0.62 10.13 -10.56
N GLN A 147 1.81 10.70 -10.73
CA GLN A 147 2.40 11.63 -9.76
C GLN A 147 1.52 12.86 -9.54
N LYS A 148 0.81 13.30 -10.59
CA LYS A 148 -0.13 14.40 -10.47
C LYS A 148 -1.39 14.02 -9.70
N ILE A 149 -1.91 12.80 -9.91
CA ILE A 149 -3.01 12.28 -9.09
C ILE A 149 -2.58 12.23 -7.62
N GLN A 150 -1.36 11.79 -7.31
CA GLN A 150 -0.84 11.80 -5.93
C GLN A 150 -0.82 13.20 -5.32
N ARG A 151 -0.36 14.22 -6.06
CA ARG A 151 -0.41 15.62 -5.59
C ARG A 151 -1.84 16.08 -5.33
N ILE A 152 -2.77 15.77 -6.23
CA ILE A 152 -4.19 16.11 -6.04
C ILE A 152 -4.75 15.40 -4.81
N MET A 153 -4.38 14.14 -4.56
CA MET A 153 -4.78 13.41 -3.36
C MET A 153 -4.26 14.06 -2.08
N GLU A 154 -2.99 14.49 -2.07
CA GLU A 154 -2.41 15.21 -0.94
C GLU A 154 -3.13 16.56 -0.70
N GLU A 155 -3.39 17.32 -1.77
CA GLU A 155 -4.17 18.55 -1.70
C GLU A 155 -5.59 18.31 -1.19
N LEU A 156 -6.29 17.29 -1.71
CA LEU A 156 -7.63 16.90 -1.26
C LEU A 156 -7.65 16.51 0.21
N HIS A 157 -6.71 15.66 0.63
CA HIS A 157 -6.58 15.27 2.02
C HIS A 157 -6.37 16.52 2.91
N ASN A 158 -5.50 17.44 2.50
CA ASN A 158 -5.33 18.70 3.21
C ASN A 158 -6.62 19.55 3.22
N THR A 159 -7.32 19.70 2.09
CA THR A 159 -8.58 20.44 2.02
C THR A 159 -9.64 19.90 2.99
N PHE A 160 -9.76 18.59 3.14
CA PHE A 160 -10.74 17.98 4.05
C PHE A 160 -10.28 18.00 5.52
N PHE A 161 -8.97 17.93 5.81
CA PHE A 161 -8.48 17.65 7.17
C PHE A 161 -7.54 18.70 7.80
N ARG A 162 -7.19 19.81 7.10
CA ARG A 162 -6.19 20.82 7.53
C ARG A 162 -6.49 21.55 8.85
N ASP A 163 -7.76 21.67 9.24
CA ASP A 163 -8.17 22.47 10.41
C ASP A 163 -8.72 21.65 11.58
N GLY A 164 -8.43 20.35 11.64
CA GLY A 164 -9.02 19.50 12.68
C GLY A 164 -10.55 19.49 12.61
N MET A 165 -11.11 19.46 11.39
CA MET A 165 -12.49 19.06 11.13
C MET A 165 -12.67 17.60 11.55
N THR A 166 -12.57 17.34 12.85
CA THR A 166 -12.78 16.04 13.47
C THR A 166 -14.27 15.89 13.71
N ALA A 167 -14.93 15.36 12.71
CA ALA A 167 -16.15 14.61 12.93
C ALA A 167 -16.07 13.34 12.07
N ALA A 168 -15.23 12.37 12.37
CA ALA A 168 -14.77 11.92 13.67
C ALA A 168 -13.29 11.54 13.59
N GLY A 169 -12.62 11.51 14.75
CA GLY A 169 -11.28 10.95 14.87
C GLY A 169 -11.14 9.62 14.11
N SER A 170 -10.02 9.47 13.43
CA SER A 170 -9.63 8.32 12.61
C SER A 170 -10.39 8.07 11.29
N VAL A 171 -11.55 8.66 10.97
CA VAL A 171 -12.30 8.26 9.75
C VAL A 171 -11.67 8.73 8.42
N GLY A 172 -10.91 9.83 8.42
CA GLY A 172 -10.39 10.45 7.19
C GLY A 172 -9.45 9.57 6.35
N TYR A 173 -8.62 8.75 7.01
CA TYR A 173 -7.66 7.85 6.36
C TYR A 173 -8.19 6.44 6.05
N HIS A 174 -9.39 6.09 6.54
CA HIS A 174 -9.92 4.73 6.43
C HIS A 174 -10.89 4.53 5.25
N ASN A 175 -10.97 5.50 4.33
CA ASN A 175 -11.71 5.27 3.11
C ASN A 175 -10.95 4.27 2.22
N THR A 176 -11.56 3.12 1.97
CA THR A 176 -10.95 2.02 1.19
C THR A 176 -10.65 2.43 -0.24
N ASP A 177 -11.50 3.24 -0.88
CA ASP A 177 -11.27 3.71 -2.25
C ASP A 177 -10.05 4.65 -2.29
N PHE A 178 -9.88 5.54 -1.32
CA PHE A 178 -8.71 6.42 -1.24
C PHE A 178 -7.41 5.62 -1.08
N GLN A 179 -7.39 4.64 -0.16
CA GLN A 179 -6.23 3.76 0.05
C GLN A 179 -5.89 2.92 -1.19
N GLU A 180 -6.91 2.42 -1.90
CA GLU A 180 -6.73 1.66 -3.14
C GLU A 180 -6.14 2.55 -4.24
N VAL A 181 -6.62 3.77 -4.40
CA VAL A 181 -6.03 4.73 -5.35
C VAL A 181 -4.60 5.10 -4.95
N GLU A 182 -4.32 5.31 -3.67
CA GLU A 182 -2.97 5.62 -3.19
C GLU A 182 -2.00 4.49 -3.55
N ALA A 183 -2.40 3.23 -3.31
CA ALA A 183 -1.61 2.06 -3.68
C ALA A 183 -1.39 1.97 -5.20
N LEU A 184 -2.45 2.15 -6.00
CA LEU A 184 -2.38 2.08 -7.46
C LEU A 184 -1.49 3.20 -8.05
N THR A 185 -1.71 4.44 -7.64
CA THR A 185 -0.95 5.60 -8.13
C THR A 185 0.52 5.53 -7.71
N LYS A 186 0.82 4.97 -6.54
CA LYS A 186 2.20 4.70 -6.11
C LYS A 186 2.91 3.74 -7.05
N ILE A 187 2.26 2.66 -7.45
CA ILE A 187 2.83 1.69 -8.39
C ILE A 187 2.94 2.30 -9.80
N HIS A 188 1.88 2.94 -10.29
CA HIS A 188 1.87 3.46 -11.67
C HIS A 188 2.67 4.76 -11.86
N GLY A 189 2.87 5.55 -10.80
CA GLY A 189 3.65 6.79 -10.80
C GLY A 189 5.11 6.63 -10.39
N ALA A 190 5.51 5.46 -9.89
CA ALA A 190 6.90 5.14 -9.57
C ALA A 190 7.77 5.09 -10.83
N SER A 191 9.06 5.39 -10.70
CA SER A 191 10.00 5.11 -11.80
C SER A 191 10.18 3.61 -12.00
N THR A 192 10.70 3.18 -13.15
CA THR A 192 11.01 1.75 -13.35
C THR A 192 12.00 1.23 -12.32
N ALA A 193 12.98 2.04 -11.93
CA ALA A 193 13.92 1.71 -10.86
C ALA A 193 13.22 1.55 -9.51
N ASP A 194 12.26 2.43 -9.18
CA ASP A 194 11.48 2.34 -7.95
C ASP A 194 10.56 1.12 -7.94
N LEU A 195 9.93 0.76 -9.07
CA LEU A 195 9.14 -0.46 -9.17
C LEU A 195 9.99 -1.72 -8.96
N MET A 196 11.18 -1.78 -9.55
CA MET A 196 12.11 -2.89 -9.28
C MET A 196 12.51 -2.96 -7.80
N LEU A 197 12.66 -1.80 -7.15
CA LEU A 197 12.96 -1.72 -5.73
C LEU A 197 11.76 -2.13 -4.86
N MET A 198 10.53 -1.74 -5.22
CA MET A 198 9.30 -2.19 -4.56
C MET A 198 9.19 -3.71 -4.63
N TYR A 199 9.39 -4.30 -5.81
CA TYR A 199 9.42 -5.76 -5.98
C TYR A 199 10.46 -6.42 -5.06
N ALA A 200 11.68 -5.89 -5.01
CA ALA A 200 12.73 -6.43 -4.14
C ALA A 200 12.39 -6.30 -2.65
N ASN A 201 11.72 -5.22 -2.25
CA ASN A 201 11.26 -5.03 -0.87
C ASN A 201 10.15 -6.03 -0.50
N GLU A 202 9.18 -6.27 -1.38
CA GLU A 202 8.15 -7.28 -1.15
C GLU A 202 8.76 -8.69 -1.03
N ARG A 203 9.74 -9.03 -1.89
CA ARG A 203 10.52 -10.27 -1.76
C ARG A 203 11.28 -10.37 -0.44
N LEU A 204 11.88 -9.27 0.01
CA LEU A 204 12.57 -9.21 1.31
C LEU A 204 11.59 -9.40 2.48
N GLN A 205 10.37 -8.87 2.38
CA GLN A 205 9.32 -9.07 3.39
C GLN A 205 8.86 -10.54 3.43
N GLN A 206 8.61 -11.15 2.26
CA GLN A 206 8.28 -12.59 2.19
C GLN A 206 9.39 -13.45 2.82
N GLN A 207 10.64 -13.15 2.51
CA GLN A 207 11.79 -13.84 3.11
C GLN A 207 11.82 -13.73 4.64
N ARG A 208 11.45 -12.57 5.20
CA ARG A 208 11.38 -12.36 6.65
C ARG A 208 10.20 -13.07 7.30
N ALA A 209 9.11 -13.27 6.56
CA ALA A 209 7.92 -13.97 7.03
C ALA A 209 7.97 -15.49 6.85
N MET A 210 8.99 -16.01 6.17
CA MET A 210 9.11 -17.43 5.84
C MET A 210 9.30 -18.30 7.09
N ASN A 211 8.63 -19.45 7.14
CA ASN A 211 8.83 -20.42 8.21
C ASN A 211 10.24 -21.02 8.13
N THR A 212 11.02 -20.79 9.18
CA THR A 212 12.41 -21.26 9.28
C THR A 212 12.58 -22.78 9.40
N GLU A 213 11.50 -23.53 9.63
CA GLU A 213 11.52 -24.99 9.72
C GLU A 213 11.52 -25.68 8.35
N ILE A 214 11.06 -24.99 7.30
CA ILE A 214 10.93 -25.56 5.95
C ILE A 214 12.02 -24.98 5.05
N VAL A 215 13.00 -25.82 4.69
CA VAL A 215 14.10 -25.47 3.80
C VAL A 215 13.92 -26.19 2.46
N GLU A 216 13.33 -25.52 1.47
CA GLU A 216 13.01 -26.14 0.18
C GLU A 216 14.14 -26.03 -0.87
N HIS A 217 14.92 -24.95 -0.82
CA HIS A 217 15.92 -24.63 -1.85
C HIS A 217 17.35 -24.48 -1.30
N GLY A 218 17.53 -24.75 -0.01
CA GLY A 218 18.78 -24.60 0.72
C GLY A 218 18.91 -23.26 1.44
N VAL A 219 20.05 -23.08 2.09
CA VAL A 219 20.35 -21.89 2.90
C VAL A 219 21.66 -21.27 2.44
N LEU A 220 21.66 -19.96 2.21
CA LEU A 220 22.86 -19.18 1.92
C LEU A 220 23.40 -18.53 3.21
N THR A 221 24.69 -18.67 3.47
CA THR A 221 25.36 -18.01 4.59
C THR A 221 26.39 -16.99 4.09
N PHE A 222 26.34 -15.78 4.62
CA PHE A 222 27.20 -14.67 4.21
C PHE A 222 27.46 -13.68 5.37
N ARG A 223 28.43 -12.78 5.20
CA ARG A 223 28.63 -11.60 6.06
C ARG A 223 28.55 -10.33 5.23
N THR A 224 27.99 -9.27 5.81
CA THR A 224 28.02 -7.92 5.23
C THR A 224 28.44 -6.92 6.28
N ALA A 225 29.22 -5.93 5.84
CA ALA A 225 29.64 -4.82 6.68
C ALA A 225 29.90 -3.59 5.83
N TYR A 226 29.59 -2.42 6.37
CA TYR A 226 29.87 -1.14 5.74
C TYR A 226 30.86 -0.36 6.58
N CYS A 227 31.95 0.10 5.98
CA CYS A 227 32.92 0.99 6.61
C CYS A 227 32.64 2.41 6.12
N GLU A 228 32.23 3.29 7.03
CA GLU A 228 31.89 4.67 6.70
C GLU A 228 33.13 5.51 6.40
N GLU A 229 34.23 5.24 7.11
CA GLU A 229 35.48 6.01 7.02
C GLU A 229 36.12 5.95 5.62
N ASN A 230 35.91 4.86 4.88
CA ASN A 230 36.43 4.69 3.52
C ASN A 230 35.33 4.45 2.47
N GLU A 231 34.06 4.53 2.86
CA GLU A 231 32.89 4.30 2.01
C GLU A 231 32.92 2.95 1.25
N ILE A 232 33.30 1.87 1.95
CA ILE A 232 33.39 0.53 1.36
C ILE A 232 32.34 -0.42 1.95
N LEU A 233 31.54 -1.01 1.07
CA LEU A 233 30.70 -2.17 1.36
C LEU A 233 31.49 -3.46 1.17
N HIS A 234 31.59 -4.25 2.24
CA HIS A 234 32.14 -5.60 2.24
C HIS A 234 31.01 -6.64 2.21
N VAL A 235 31.14 -7.62 1.33
CA VAL A 235 30.23 -8.76 1.21
C VAL A 235 31.04 -10.03 1.09
N GLU A 236 30.96 -10.90 2.09
CA GLU A 236 31.63 -12.21 2.11
C GLU A 236 30.59 -13.31 1.95
N ILE A 237 30.69 -14.07 0.87
CA ILE A 237 29.88 -15.26 0.64
C ILE A 237 30.62 -16.45 1.23
N LEU A 238 30.05 -17.09 2.24
CA LEU A 238 30.70 -18.18 2.96
C LEU A 238 30.36 -19.53 2.34
N ASN A 239 29.09 -19.93 2.41
CA ASN A 239 28.66 -21.23 1.92
C ASN A 239 27.17 -21.24 1.56
N CYS A 240 26.76 -22.32 0.89
CA CYS A 240 25.37 -22.77 0.94
C CYS A 240 25.31 -24.16 1.58
N ARG A 241 24.15 -24.49 2.16
CA ARG A 241 23.84 -25.84 2.67
C ARG A 241 22.50 -26.32 2.16
N ASP A 242 22.35 -27.64 2.03
CA ASP A 242 21.11 -28.32 1.67
C ASP A 242 20.49 -27.79 0.37
N LEU A 243 21.31 -27.49 -0.64
CA LEU A 243 20.81 -27.01 -1.93
C LEU A 243 19.93 -28.10 -2.58
N LYS A 244 18.83 -27.67 -3.19
CA LYS A 244 17.99 -28.55 -4.00
C LYS A 244 18.77 -28.99 -5.24
N SER A 245 18.86 -30.30 -5.47
CA SER A 245 19.46 -30.85 -6.69
C SER A 245 18.63 -30.44 -7.91
N CYS A 246 19.30 -29.90 -8.93
CA CYS A 246 18.72 -29.56 -10.23
C CYS A 246 19.02 -30.66 -11.27
N ASP A 247 20.20 -31.28 -11.17
CA ASP A 247 20.64 -32.27 -12.16
C ASP A 247 20.20 -33.71 -11.86
N SER A 248 20.21 -34.51 -12.92
CA SER A 248 19.85 -35.94 -12.91
C SER A 248 20.84 -36.80 -12.13
N ASP A 249 22.10 -36.36 -12.00
CA ASP A 249 23.14 -37.09 -11.26
C ASP A 249 23.10 -36.82 -9.75
N GLY A 250 22.20 -35.95 -9.29
CA GLY A 250 21.95 -35.65 -7.88
C GLY A 250 22.90 -34.60 -7.27
N PHE A 251 23.76 -33.99 -8.08
CA PHE A 251 24.69 -32.95 -7.64
C PHE A 251 24.52 -31.68 -8.47
N ASN A 252 24.95 -30.54 -7.93
CA ASN A 252 24.97 -29.27 -8.65
C ASN A 252 26.41 -28.77 -8.76
N ASP A 253 26.68 -27.86 -9.70
CA ASP A 253 27.86 -27.00 -9.78
C ASP A 253 27.54 -25.55 -9.31
N PRO A 254 27.17 -25.33 -8.03
CA PRO A 254 26.56 -24.08 -7.59
C PRO A 254 27.53 -22.89 -7.60
N TYR A 255 26.99 -21.71 -7.93
CA TYR A 255 27.65 -20.42 -7.73
C TYR A 255 26.65 -19.35 -7.27
N VAL A 256 27.16 -18.32 -6.59
CA VAL A 256 26.36 -17.19 -6.12
C VAL A 256 26.65 -15.97 -6.97
N LYS A 257 25.61 -15.40 -7.56
CA LYS A 257 25.65 -14.10 -8.23
C LYS A 257 25.05 -13.04 -7.32
N LEU A 258 25.84 -12.03 -6.95
CA LEU A 258 25.34 -10.85 -6.24
C LEU A 258 25.19 -9.66 -7.18
N HIS A 259 24.11 -8.93 -6.99
CA HIS A 259 23.89 -7.63 -7.62
C HIS A 259 22.94 -6.78 -6.79
N MET A 260 22.98 -5.48 -6.98
CA MET A 260 22.11 -4.55 -6.26
C MET A 260 20.90 -4.14 -7.10
N ILE A 261 19.78 -3.86 -6.42
CA ILE A 261 18.52 -3.39 -7.00
C ILE A 261 18.18 -2.02 -6.40
N PRO A 262 17.83 -1.00 -7.24
CA PRO A 262 17.81 -1.03 -8.70
C PRO A 262 19.22 -0.90 -9.30
N ARG A 263 19.48 -1.60 -10.41
CA ARG A 263 20.84 -1.69 -10.98
C ARG A 263 21.31 -0.35 -11.55
N GLU A 264 20.38 0.49 -11.97
CA GLU A 264 20.62 1.81 -12.55
C GLU A 264 21.23 2.77 -11.52
N ARG A 265 20.87 2.61 -10.23
CA ARG A 265 21.47 3.37 -9.12
C ARG A 265 22.82 2.79 -8.67
N TYR A 266 23.04 1.50 -8.88
CA TYR A 266 24.20 0.77 -8.36
C TYR A 266 24.89 -0.10 -9.44
N PRO A 267 25.33 0.49 -10.57
CA PRO A 267 25.78 -0.27 -11.75
C PRO A 267 27.04 -1.11 -11.50
N ASN A 268 27.88 -0.67 -10.55
CA ASN A 268 29.18 -1.27 -10.22
C ASN A 268 29.09 -2.46 -9.27
N ILE A 269 27.93 -2.69 -8.66
CA ILE A 269 27.73 -3.76 -7.67
C ILE A 269 27.12 -4.98 -8.38
N LYS A 270 27.97 -5.69 -9.13
CA LYS A 270 27.64 -6.96 -9.77
C LYS A 270 28.86 -7.88 -9.81
N LYS A 271 28.80 -8.99 -9.06
CA LYS A 271 29.87 -10.00 -9.01
C LYS A 271 29.28 -11.41 -8.94
N LYS A 272 30.12 -12.40 -9.16
CA LYS A 272 29.78 -13.81 -8.96
C LYS A 272 30.96 -14.54 -8.31
N THR A 273 30.68 -15.56 -7.52
CA THR A 273 31.68 -16.52 -7.07
C THR A 273 32.10 -17.42 -8.24
N PRO A 274 33.25 -18.10 -8.13
CA PRO A 274 33.49 -19.34 -8.88
C PRO A 274 32.37 -20.37 -8.60
N ALA A 275 32.20 -21.30 -9.53
CA ALA A 275 31.32 -22.45 -9.33
C ALA A 275 32.07 -23.56 -8.60
N GLU A 276 31.46 -24.09 -7.55
CA GLU A 276 31.96 -25.25 -6.82
C GLU A 276 31.43 -26.52 -7.46
N ARG A 277 32.28 -27.53 -7.68
CA ARG A 277 31.92 -28.69 -8.49
C ARG A 277 31.18 -29.76 -7.70
N LYS A 278 30.11 -30.31 -8.26
CA LYS A 278 29.38 -31.50 -7.81
C LYS A 278 29.11 -31.52 -6.30
N THR A 279 28.46 -30.49 -5.79
CA THR A 279 28.16 -30.36 -4.36
C THR A 279 26.84 -29.64 -4.09
N LEU A 280 26.11 -30.11 -3.08
CA LEU A 280 24.94 -29.42 -2.51
C LEU A 280 25.32 -28.59 -1.26
N PHE A 281 26.59 -28.63 -0.86
CA PHE A 281 27.17 -27.94 0.30
C PHE A 281 28.41 -27.13 -0.12
N PRO A 282 28.29 -26.18 -1.06
CA PRO A 282 29.44 -25.44 -1.56
C PRO A 282 30.03 -24.52 -0.49
N LEU A 283 31.37 -24.51 -0.40
CA LEU A 283 32.15 -23.56 0.37
C LEU A 283 32.79 -22.57 -0.61
N PHE A 284 32.44 -21.29 -0.49
CA PHE A 284 32.92 -20.24 -1.39
C PHE A 284 34.03 -19.40 -0.76
N ASP A 285 33.88 -19.05 0.53
CA ASP A 285 34.76 -18.17 1.31
C ASP A 285 35.27 -16.95 0.51
N LYS A 286 34.36 -16.31 -0.22
CA LYS A 286 34.68 -15.27 -1.19
C LYS A 286 34.23 -13.90 -0.73
N THR A 287 35.21 -13.03 -0.47
CA THR A 287 34.96 -11.62 -0.16
C THR A 287 34.96 -10.75 -1.43
N PHE A 288 33.97 -9.87 -1.50
CA PHE A 288 33.82 -8.80 -2.47
C PHE A 288 33.78 -7.44 -1.75
N THR A 289 34.39 -6.43 -2.36
CA THR A 289 34.39 -5.05 -1.88
C THR A 289 33.85 -4.12 -2.95
N PHE A 290 32.99 -3.20 -2.55
CA PHE A 290 32.37 -2.23 -3.44
C PHE A 290 32.51 -0.83 -2.86
N PRO A 291 32.98 0.16 -3.63
CA PRO A 291 32.76 1.56 -3.29
C PRO A 291 31.24 1.82 -3.20
N LEU A 292 30.80 2.40 -2.09
CA LEU A 292 29.42 2.75 -1.83
C LEU A 292 29.40 3.98 -0.93
N THR A 293 29.01 5.12 -1.48
CA THR A 293 28.96 6.36 -0.70
C THR A 293 27.91 6.31 0.41
N HIS A 294 28.07 7.14 1.44
CA HIS A 294 27.09 7.23 2.51
C HIS A 294 25.69 7.59 1.97
N GLN A 295 25.61 8.45 0.96
CA GLN A 295 24.33 8.80 0.32
C GLN A 295 23.70 7.61 -0.40
N GLU A 296 24.48 6.88 -1.20
CA GLU A 296 24.02 5.68 -1.91
C GLU A 296 23.49 4.59 -0.96
N LYS A 297 24.11 4.41 0.21
CA LYS A 297 23.62 3.48 1.25
C LYS A 297 22.20 3.81 1.71
N HIS A 298 21.86 5.09 1.83
CA HIS A 298 20.58 5.58 2.35
C HIS A 298 19.49 5.74 1.28
N GLN A 299 19.75 5.38 0.02
CA GLN A 299 18.75 5.39 -1.06
C GLN A 299 17.88 4.12 -1.11
N GLY A 300 17.92 3.29 -0.07
CA GLY A 300 17.06 2.11 0.09
C GLY A 300 17.44 0.90 -0.78
N GLY A 301 18.65 0.83 -1.34
CA GLY A 301 19.08 -0.27 -2.20
C GLY A 301 19.04 -1.64 -1.51
N ILE A 302 18.79 -2.69 -2.30
CA ILE A 302 18.78 -4.09 -1.83
C ILE A 302 19.84 -4.90 -2.57
N ILE A 303 20.68 -5.62 -1.80
CA ILE A 303 21.57 -6.65 -2.34
C ILE A 303 20.75 -7.90 -2.57
N ARG A 304 20.79 -8.40 -3.80
CA ARG A 304 20.18 -9.67 -4.19
C ARG A 304 21.26 -10.71 -4.49
N PHE A 305 21.17 -11.82 -3.78
CA PHE A 305 21.97 -13.02 -4.00
C PHE A 305 21.15 -14.02 -4.80
N VAL A 306 21.67 -14.48 -5.93
CA VAL A 306 21.02 -15.46 -6.80
C VAL A 306 21.92 -16.68 -6.87
N VAL A 307 21.45 -17.80 -6.36
CA VAL A 307 22.15 -19.09 -6.41
C VAL A 307 21.70 -19.82 -7.66
N LYS A 308 22.68 -20.26 -8.44
CA LYS A 308 22.47 -20.92 -9.72
C LYS A 308 23.36 -22.13 -9.84
N ASP A 309 22.88 -23.10 -10.59
CA ASP A 309 23.67 -24.21 -11.06
C ASP A 309 24.45 -23.82 -12.33
N TYR A 310 25.68 -24.28 -12.48
CA TYR A 310 26.49 -24.01 -13.66
C TYR A 310 26.46 -25.19 -14.63
N ASP A 311 25.77 -25.02 -15.75
CA ASP A 311 25.73 -26.01 -16.82
C ASP A 311 26.76 -25.70 -17.90
N LEU A 312 27.63 -26.67 -18.20
CA LEU A 312 28.60 -26.55 -19.29
C LEU A 312 27.89 -26.45 -20.66
N PHE A 313 26.77 -27.15 -20.80
CA PHE A 313 25.96 -27.21 -22.02
C PHE A 313 24.53 -26.79 -21.71
N GLY A 314 24.23 -25.49 -21.78
CA GLY A 314 22.85 -25.01 -21.62
C GLY A 314 22.72 -23.69 -20.90
N LYS A 315 21.57 -23.49 -20.26
CA LYS A 315 21.28 -22.31 -19.43
C LYS A 315 21.38 -22.72 -17.96
N ASN A 316 22.27 -22.05 -17.25
CA ASN A 316 22.45 -22.16 -15.81
C ASN A 316 21.11 -22.09 -15.03
N ASP A 317 20.78 -23.20 -14.38
CA ASP A 317 19.53 -23.34 -13.64
C ASP A 317 19.46 -22.46 -12.39
N PHE A 318 18.24 -22.03 -12.08
CA PHE A 318 17.97 -21.19 -10.91
C PHE A 318 17.56 -22.06 -9.72
N ILE A 319 18.41 -22.05 -8.69
CA ILE A 319 18.17 -22.81 -7.45
C ILE A 319 17.30 -21.99 -6.50
N GLY A 320 17.70 -20.73 -6.24
CA GLY A 320 16.95 -19.84 -5.35
C GLY A 320 17.67 -18.52 -5.11
N GLU A 321 17.06 -17.65 -4.32
CA GLU A 321 17.60 -16.32 -4.03
C GLU A 321 17.36 -15.84 -2.60
N ALA A 322 18.17 -14.87 -2.21
CA ALA A 322 18.12 -14.19 -0.93
C ALA A 322 18.35 -12.69 -1.10
N PHE A 323 17.86 -11.90 -0.15
CA PHE A 323 17.85 -10.44 -0.18
C PHE A 323 18.38 -9.86 1.14
N GLN A 324 19.13 -8.76 1.04
CA GLN A 324 19.63 -7.99 2.18
C GLN A 324 19.48 -6.48 1.88
N SER A 325 18.75 -5.75 2.72
CA SER A 325 18.64 -4.28 2.61
C SER A 325 19.94 -3.61 3.04
N LEU A 326 20.39 -2.59 2.30
CA LEU A 326 21.56 -1.78 2.64
C LEU A 326 21.46 -1.06 3.99
N GLU A 327 20.25 -0.63 4.35
CA GLU A 327 19.97 0.07 5.60
C GLU A 327 20.23 -0.85 6.81
N SER A 328 19.95 -2.14 6.66
CA SER A 328 20.18 -3.14 7.70
C SER A 328 21.63 -3.65 7.78
N ILE A 329 22.53 -3.18 6.90
CA ILE A 329 23.95 -3.58 6.94
C ILE A 329 24.66 -2.85 8.08
N ARG A 330 25.29 -3.64 8.94
CA ARG A 330 26.05 -3.17 10.10
C ARG A 330 27.21 -2.28 9.69
N LEU A 331 27.46 -1.26 10.51
CA LEU A 331 28.67 -0.48 10.44
C LEU A 331 29.83 -1.27 11.07
N LYS A 332 31.01 -1.13 10.47
CA LYS A 332 32.27 -1.58 11.04
C LYS A 332 33.27 -0.44 11.03
N SER A 333 34.17 -0.40 12.00
CA SER A 333 35.34 0.48 11.92
C SER A 333 36.37 -0.07 10.94
N LEU A 334 37.30 0.79 10.53
CA LEU A 334 38.38 0.44 9.60
C LEU A 334 39.22 -0.77 10.06
N ASP A 335 39.50 -0.85 11.37
CA ASP A 335 40.35 -1.89 11.97
C ASP A 335 39.59 -3.19 12.28
N THR A 336 38.25 -3.19 12.14
CA THR A 336 37.45 -4.37 12.43
C THR A 336 37.54 -5.37 11.27
N GLU A 337 38.08 -6.55 11.56
CA GLU A 337 38.11 -7.68 10.62
C GLU A 337 36.68 -8.15 10.27
N LEU A 338 36.48 -8.63 9.04
CA LEU A 338 35.15 -9.08 8.61
C LEU A 338 34.73 -10.38 9.32
N GLN A 339 35.71 -11.23 9.66
CA GLN A 339 35.49 -12.57 10.19
C GLN A 339 34.92 -12.57 11.62
N VAL A 340 35.18 -11.51 12.41
CA VAL A 340 34.63 -11.37 13.76
C VAL A 340 33.15 -11.01 13.76
N LEU A 341 32.62 -10.54 12.63
CA LEU A 341 31.22 -10.19 12.50
C LEU A 341 30.34 -11.45 12.40
N PRO A 342 29.12 -11.41 12.98
CA PRO A 342 28.22 -12.56 12.96
C PRO A 342 27.78 -12.88 11.53
N GLN A 343 27.69 -14.18 11.26
CA GLN A 343 27.22 -14.70 9.98
C GLN A 343 25.70 -14.55 9.88
N ILE A 344 25.22 -14.28 8.66
CA ILE A 344 23.82 -14.18 8.31
C ILE A 344 23.48 -15.41 7.47
N SER A 345 22.57 -16.25 7.95
CA SER A 345 22.04 -17.40 7.20
C SER A 345 20.60 -17.11 6.77
N ILE A 346 20.32 -17.23 5.46
CA ILE A 346 19.01 -16.95 4.88
C ILE A 346 18.55 -18.15 4.06
N ILE A 347 17.31 -18.60 4.29
CA ILE A 347 16.67 -19.64 3.50
C ILE A 347 16.42 -19.09 2.09
N LEU A 348 16.87 -19.85 1.08
CA LEU A 348 16.65 -19.49 -0.31
C LEU A 348 15.18 -19.68 -0.66
N SER A 349 14.62 -18.69 -1.34
CA SER A 349 13.25 -18.74 -1.84
C SER A 349 13.22 -18.55 -3.35
N LYS A 350 12.14 -18.96 -3.99
CA LYS A 350 11.83 -18.61 -5.38
C LYS A 350 10.72 -17.54 -5.43
N PRO A 351 10.66 -16.72 -6.50
CA PRO A 351 9.56 -15.79 -6.69
C PRO A 351 8.21 -16.50 -6.69
N ASP A 352 7.29 -16.10 -5.82
CA ASP A 352 5.93 -16.62 -5.78
C ASP A 352 4.98 -15.82 -6.69
N LYS A 353 3.81 -16.39 -7.01
CA LYS A 353 2.74 -15.77 -7.79
C LYS A 353 2.02 -14.63 -7.04
N GLU A 354 2.15 -14.55 -5.72
CA GLU A 354 1.52 -13.48 -4.93
C GLU A 354 2.00 -12.07 -5.27
N LEU A 355 3.19 -11.92 -5.89
CA LEU A 355 3.79 -10.63 -6.27
C LEU A 355 3.33 -10.11 -7.64
N GLU A 356 2.10 -10.44 -8.01
CA GLU A 356 1.58 -10.18 -9.35
C GLU A 356 1.44 -8.69 -9.64
N THR A 357 1.08 -7.85 -8.67
CA THR A 357 0.73 -6.44 -8.93
C THR A 357 1.91 -5.61 -9.47
N VAL A 358 3.07 -5.68 -8.80
CA VAL A 358 4.28 -4.94 -9.22
C VAL A 358 4.85 -5.52 -10.51
N LEU A 359 4.87 -6.85 -10.62
CA LEU A 359 5.37 -7.52 -11.82
C LEU A 359 4.50 -7.24 -13.05
N GLN A 360 3.17 -7.31 -12.93
CA GLN A 360 2.24 -6.94 -14.00
C GLN A 360 2.41 -5.47 -14.40
N SER A 361 2.66 -4.58 -13.44
CA SER A 361 2.90 -3.17 -13.72
C SER A 361 4.19 -2.95 -14.52
N LEU A 362 5.26 -3.68 -14.21
CA LEU A 362 6.49 -3.70 -15.02
C LEU A 362 6.27 -4.30 -16.42
N GLU A 363 5.44 -5.34 -16.56
CA GLU A 363 5.10 -5.96 -17.86
C GLU A 363 4.31 -5.02 -18.77
N ARG A 364 3.45 -4.18 -18.20
CA ARG A 364 2.64 -3.19 -18.94
C ARG A 364 3.48 -2.02 -19.46
N ARG A 365 4.69 -1.79 -18.94
CA ARG A 365 5.64 -0.75 -19.40
C ARG A 365 6.34 -1.17 -20.69
N VAL A 366 5.57 -1.43 -21.73
CA VAL A 366 6.09 -1.86 -23.04
C VAL A 366 7.03 -0.85 -23.70
N TRP A 367 6.98 0.42 -23.28
CA TRP A 367 7.85 1.49 -23.75
C TRP A 367 9.22 1.51 -23.04
N ASP A 368 9.39 0.80 -21.92
CA ASP A 368 10.63 0.76 -21.16
C ASP A 368 11.31 -0.63 -21.28
N PRO A 369 12.42 -0.73 -22.05
CA PRO A 369 13.15 -1.98 -22.21
C PRO A 369 13.69 -2.56 -20.89
N LEU A 370 14.04 -1.71 -19.91
CA LEU A 370 14.57 -2.17 -18.62
C LEU A 370 13.47 -2.87 -17.81
N ALA A 371 12.27 -2.28 -17.77
CA ALA A 371 11.12 -2.87 -17.10
C ALA A 371 10.77 -4.24 -17.69
N LEU A 372 10.67 -4.33 -19.03
CA LEU A 372 10.40 -5.59 -19.73
C LEU A 372 11.48 -6.64 -19.50
N GLN A 373 12.76 -6.24 -19.53
CA GLN A 373 13.87 -7.17 -19.31
C GLN A 373 13.88 -7.71 -17.88
N PHE A 374 13.57 -6.87 -16.89
CA PHE A 374 13.44 -7.29 -15.50
C PHE A 374 12.27 -8.26 -15.36
N ALA A 375 11.07 -7.87 -15.79
CA ALA A 375 9.88 -8.70 -15.67
C ALA A 375 10.04 -10.08 -16.33
N ARG A 376 10.59 -10.14 -17.55
CA ARG A 376 10.88 -11.42 -18.23
C ARG A 376 11.83 -12.31 -17.45
N LYS A 377 12.86 -11.75 -16.80
CA LYS A 377 13.79 -12.53 -15.98
C LYS A 377 13.11 -13.07 -14.72
N GLU A 378 12.22 -12.31 -14.11
CA GLU A 378 11.46 -12.76 -12.94
C GLU A 378 10.44 -13.84 -13.31
N ARG A 379 9.70 -13.68 -14.42
CA ARG A 379 8.82 -14.73 -14.96
C ARG A 379 9.56 -16.03 -15.28
N ALA A 380 10.75 -15.93 -15.88
CA ALA A 380 11.57 -17.11 -16.17
C ALA A 380 11.98 -17.86 -14.90
N LYS A 381 12.20 -17.16 -13.78
CA LYS A 381 12.48 -17.79 -12.48
C LYS A 381 11.24 -18.38 -11.83
N GLN A 382 10.06 -17.77 -12.00
CA GLN A 382 8.77 -18.33 -11.54
C GLN A 382 8.41 -19.64 -12.25
N ALA A 383 8.87 -19.81 -13.50
CA ALA A 383 8.57 -20.99 -14.31
C ALA A 383 9.51 -22.18 -14.05
N GLN A 384 10.63 -21.96 -13.34
CA GLN A 384 11.63 -22.97 -12.96
C GLN A 384 11.47 -23.35 -11.50
#